data_AF-A0A524EZ63-F1
#
_entry.id   AF-A0A524EZ63-F1
#
_cell.length_a   1.000
_cell.length_b   1.000
_cell.length_c   1.000
_cell.angle_alpha   90.00
_cell.angle_beta   90.00
_cell.angle_gamma   90.00
#
_symmetry.space_group_name_H-M   'P 1'
#
loop_
_entity.id
_entity.type
_entity.pdbx_description
1 polymer ?
#
loop_
_entity_poly.entity_id
_entity_poly.type
_entity_poly.pdbx_seq_one_letter_code
_entity_poly.pdbx_strand_id
1 'polypeptide(L)'
;MNSPNNAEYIVFELIEEYLKKKPFFSIEDIVVFINNRVKLNPDINKNKIEKIIKKLIKRRILIPGTKLMKNNIIEHPVRNEIFNLIKQTPSNINEIMNAIDIGSNQALWHLSCLEKFQFVRSRKFDNQRVFFNSDLNPEFDELYFYLRQNFIKEIINFMLEEKKDFKITEIANRLKKNYNTIKKYLKILQSLKLINVKKQNKKLLFSLNEDKFFEVRNFINEE
;
A
#
# COMPACT_ATOMS: atom_id res chain seq x y z
N MET A 1 6.57 -20.80 18.50
CA MET A 1 5.25 -20.16 18.66
C MET A 1 5.06 -19.85 20.13
N ASN A 2 5.23 -18.59 20.54
CA ASN A 2 5.08 -18.19 21.95
C ASN A 2 3.59 -18.09 22.25
N SER A 3 3.10 -18.86 23.23
CA SER A 3 1.76 -18.67 23.79
C SER A 3 1.55 -17.19 24.11
N PRO A 4 0.39 -16.58 23.75
CA PRO A 4 0.09 -15.23 24.18
C PRO A 4 0.22 -15.18 25.69
N ASN A 5 1.10 -14.31 26.19
CA ASN A 5 1.27 -14.09 27.61
C ASN A 5 -0.13 -13.80 28.17
N ASN A 6 -0.66 -14.63 29.07
CA ASN A 6 -2.06 -14.61 29.53
C ASN A 6 -2.53 -13.19 29.88
N ALA A 7 -1.63 -12.37 30.44
CA ALA A 7 -1.86 -10.96 30.72
C ALA A 7 -2.14 -10.07 29.48
N GLU A 8 -1.44 -10.26 28.36
CA GLU A 8 -1.66 -9.47 27.13
C GLU A 8 -3.04 -9.79 26.52
N TYR A 9 -3.45 -11.06 26.55
CA TYR A 9 -4.78 -11.48 26.09
C TYR A 9 -5.90 -10.91 26.97
N ILE A 10 -5.79 -11.05 28.31
CA ILE A 10 -6.78 -10.49 29.26
C ILE A 10 -6.89 -8.97 29.09
N VAL A 11 -5.76 -8.26 28.99
CA VAL A 11 -5.75 -6.81 28.78
C VAL A 11 -6.39 -6.45 27.45
N PHE A 12 -6.13 -7.21 26.38
CA PHE A 12 -6.74 -6.99 25.06
C PHE A 12 -8.27 -7.13 25.09
N GLU A 13 -8.80 -8.22 25.64
CA GLU A 13 -10.25 -8.45 25.78
C GLU A 13 -10.94 -7.32 26.58
N LEU A 14 -10.32 -6.85 27.66
CA LEU A 14 -10.86 -5.75 28.47
C LEU A 14 -10.82 -4.41 27.72
N ILE A 15 -9.84 -4.18 26.85
CA ILE A 15 -9.82 -3.01 25.95
C ILE A 15 -11.01 -3.08 24.99
N GLU A 16 -11.26 -4.24 24.38
CA GLU A 16 -12.42 -4.41 23.48
C GLU A 16 -13.75 -4.15 24.19
N GLU A 17 -13.91 -4.69 25.41
CA GLU A 17 -15.09 -4.43 26.24
C GLU A 17 -15.27 -2.93 26.51
N TYR A 18 -14.17 -2.24 26.82
CA TYR A 18 -14.18 -0.80 27.10
C TYR A 18 -14.59 0.02 25.87
N LEU A 19 -14.01 -0.27 24.71
CA LEU A 19 -14.26 0.49 23.47
C LEU A 19 -15.65 0.25 22.88
N LYS A 20 -16.29 -0.88 23.18
CA LYS A 20 -17.72 -1.09 22.86
C LYS A 20 -18.62 -0.07 23.57
N LYS A 21 -18.22 0.39 24.77
CA LYS A 21 -19.01 1.30 25.61
C LYS A 21 -18.65 2.77 25.41
N LYS A 22 -17.40 3.08 25.07
CA LYS A 22 -16.92 4.47 24.92
C LYS A 22 -16.21 4.69 23.58
N PRO A 23 -16.69 5.63 22.74
CA PRO A 23 -16.12 5.86 21.41
C PRO A 23 -14.75 6.58 21.43
N PHE A 24 -14.45 7.30 22.51
CA PHE A 24 -13.21 8.04 22.73
C PHE A 24 -12.62 7.69 24.10
N PHE A 25 -11.30 7.64 24.19
CA PHE A 25 -10.61 7.29 25.42
C PHE A 25 -9.23 7.94 25.53
N SER A 26 -8.83 8.20 26.78
CA SER A 26 -7.44 8.43 27.16
C SER A 26 -6.79 7.12 27.64
N ILE A 27 -5.47 7.03 27.53
CA ILE A 27 -4.72 5.85 28.00
C ILE A 27 -4.97 5.65 29.50
N GLU A 28 -5.03 6.75 30.24
CA GLU A 28 -5.29 6.81 31.67
C GLU A 28 -6.64 6.18 32.02
N ASP A 29 -7.71 6.50 31.29
CA ASP A 29 -9.04 5.94 31.53
C ASP A 29 -9.07 4.42 31.33
N ILE A 30 -8.42 3.93 30.27
CA ILE A 30 -8.32 2.49 30.00
C ILE A 30 -7.52 1.81 31.10
N VAL A 31 -6.38 2.38 31.51
CA VAL A 31 -5.56 1.82 32.58
C VAL A 31 -6.36 1.71 33.87
N VAL A 32 -7.11 2.75 34.26
CA VAL A 32 -7.97 2.74 35.45
C VAL A 32 -9.07 1.68 35.33
N PHE A 33 -9.73 1.60 34.17
CA PHE A 33 -10.78 0.61 33.92
C PHE A 33 -10.26 -0.83 34.06
N ILE A 34 -9.14 -1.15 33.39
CA ILE A 34 -8.56 -2.49 33.40
C ILE A 34 -8.04 -2.82 34.80
N ASN A 35 -7.31 -1.91 35.43
CA ASN A 35 -6.77 -2.13 36.78
C ASN A 35 -7.89 -2.41 37.80
N ASN A 36 -9.07 -1.81 37.63
CA ASN A 36 -10.23 -2.09 38.46
C ASN A 36 -10.83 -3.50 38.23
N ARG A 37 -10.75 -4.03 37.01
CA ARG A 37 -11.26 -5.37 36.66
C ARG A 37 -10.32 -6.50 37.05
N VAL A 38 -9.01 -6.24 37.10
CA VAL A 38 -8.00 -7.26 37.41
C VAL A 38 -7.42 -7.13 38.82
N LYS A 39 -8.06 -6.40 39.73
CA LYS A 39 -7.53 -6.11 41.10
C LYS A 39 -7.04 -7.34 41.86
N LEU A 40 -7.71 -8.48 41.68
CA LEU A 40 -7.40 -9.73 42.38
C LEU A 40 -6.35 -10.58 41.64
N ASN A 41 -5.90 -10.17 40.45
CA ASN A 41 -4.92 -10.90 39.66
C ASN A 41 -3.50 -10.38 39.99
N PRO A 42 -2.68 -11.16 40.72
CA PRO A 42 -1.34 -10.72 41.13
C PRO A 42 -0.39 -10.52 39.94
N ASP A 43 -0.67 -11.16 38.80
CA ASP A 43 0.18 -11.10 37.61
C ASP A 43 -0.06 -9.85 36.76
N ILE A 44 -1.09 -9.05 37.05
CA ILE A 44 -1.47 -7.87 36.25
C ILE A 44 -1.60 -6.64 37.15
N ASN A 45 -0.50 -5.90 37.29
CA ASN A 45 -0.48 -4.61 37.96
C ASN A 45 -0.56 -3.43 36.97
N LYS A 46 -0.84 -2.22 37.49
CA LYS A 46 -0.93 -0.98 36.70
C LYS A 46 0.24 -0.77 35.73
N ASN A 47 1.47 -0.96 36.20
CA ASN A 47 2.68 -0.79 35.37
C ASN A 47 2.73 -1.78 34.21
N LYS A 48 2.31 -3.03 34.43
CA LYS A 48 2.25 -4.06 33.38
C LYS A 48 1.16 -3.74 32.37
N ILE A 49 -0.02 -3.28 32.82
CA ILE A 49 -1.12 -2.82 31.94
C ILE A 49 -0.63 -1.69 31.03
N GLU A 50 0.02 -0.66 31.60
CA GLU A 50 0.58 0.45 30.83
C GLU A 50 1.61 -0.01 29.79
N LYS A 51 2.51 -0.94 30.16
CA LYS A 51 3.48 -1.52 29.22
C LYS A 51 2.79 -2.27 28.08
N ILE A 52 1.75 -3.04 28.37
CA ILE A 52 0.98 -3.77 27.35
C ILE A 52 0.27 -2.77 26.41
N ILE A 53 -0.41 -1.76 26.94
CA ILE A 53 -1.09 -0.74 26.12
C ILE A 53 -0.08 -0.02 25.22
N LYS A 54 1.08 0.40 25.76
CA LYS A 54 2.16 1.01 24.98
C LYS A 54 2.66 0.08 23.86
N LYS A 55 2.77 -1.23 24.13
CA LYS A 55 3.13 -2.24 23.12
C LYS A 55 2.06 -2.36 22.03
N LEU A 56 0.77 -2.38 22.40
CA LEU A 56 -0.35 -2.45 21.44
C LEU A 56 -0.40 -1.20 20.55
N ILE A 57 -0.18 0.00 21.12
CA ILE A 57 -0.10 1.25 20.37
C ILE A 57 1.10 1.24 19.42
N LYS A 58 2.28 0.81 19.90
CA LYS A 58 3.48 0.68 19.06
C LYS A 58 3.26 -0.25 17.86
N ARG A 59 2.51 -1.33 18.05
CA ARG A 59 2.13 -2.29 17.00
C ARG A 59 0.95 -1.84 16.13
N ARG A 60 0.42 -0.63 16.39
CA ARG A 60 -0.82 -0.10 15.80
C ARG A 60 -2.00 -1.05 15.89
N ILE A 61 -2.08 -1.84 16.97
CA ILE A 61 -3.25 -2.65 17.29
C ILE A 61 -4.34 -1.76 17.90
N LEU A 62 -3.90 -0.79 18.71
CA LEU A 62 -4.73 0.21 19.36
C LEU A 62 -4.28 1.59 18.91
N ILE A 63 -5.22 2.50 18.73
CA ILE A 63 -4.93 3.89 18.39
C ILE A 63 -5.68 4.82 19.35
N PRO A 64 -4.96 5.64 20.15
CA PRO A 64 -5.59 6.57 21.09
C PRO A 64 -6.57 7.52 20.39
N GLY A 65 -7.66 7.85 21.10
CA GLY A 65 -8.69 8.75 20.59
C GLY A 65 -9.62 8.14 19.52
N THR A 66 -9.58 6.82 19.30
CA THR A 66 -10.53 6.14 18.40
C THR A 66 -11.00 4.82 18.98
N LYS A 67 -12.27 4.46 18.77
CA LYS A 67 -12.78 3.11 19.10
C LYS A 67 -12.26 1.96 18.23
N LEU A 68 -11.48 2.27 17.20
CA LEU A 68 -11.01 1.30 16.22
C LEU A 68 -9.81 0.52 16.76
N MET A 69 -9.77 -0.77 16.43
CA MET A 69 -8.68 -1.69 16.73
C MET A 69 -8.32 -2.47 15.46
N LYS A 70 -7.10 -2.96 15.37
CA LYS A 70 -6.60 -3.56 14.12
C LYS A 70 -7.48 -4.70 13.59
N ASN A 71 -8.01 -5.55 14.47
CA ASN A 71 -8.90 -6.65 14.10
C ASN A 71 -10.22 -6.18 13.46
N ASN A 72 -10.84 -5.13 14.01
CA ASN A 72 -12.11 -4.61 13.51
C ASN A 72 -12.00 -3.68 12.29
N ILE A 73 -10.79 -3.42 11.79
CA ILE A 73 -10.61 -2.65 10.55
C ILE A 73 -11.11 -3.44 9.34
N ILE A 74 -10.64 -4.67 9.15
CA ILE A 74 -10.99 -5.47 7.97
C ILE A 74 -12.34 -6.18 8.09
N GLU A 75 -12.93 -6.24 9.29
CA GLU A 75 -14.30 -6.76 9.49
C GLU A 75 -15.38 -5.88 8.85
N HIS A 76 -15.07 -4.61 8.57
CA HIS A 76 -16.04 -3.72 7.92
C HIS A 76 -16.10 -3.99 6.42
N PRO A 77 -17.28 -4.24 5.84
CA PRO A 77 -17.43 -4.73 4.47
C PRO A 77 -16.73 -3.82 3.45
N VAL A 78 -17.03 -2.51 3.48
CA VAL A 78 -16.39 -1.54 2.57
C VAL A 78 -14.87 -1.47 2.73
N ARG A 79 -14.34 -1.56 3.96
CA ARG A 79 -12.88 -1.53 4.18
C ARG A 79 -12.22 -2.82 3.68
N ASN A 80 -12.89 -3.95 3.85
CA ASN A 80 -12.44 -5.23 3.33
C ASN A 80 -12.39 -5.22 1.80
N GLU A 81 -13.43 -4.70 1.15
CA GLU A 81 -13.47 -4.54 -0.32
C GLU A 81 -12.35 -3.63 -0.82
N ILE A 82 -12.16 -2.45 -0.20
CA ILE A 82 -11.05 -1.54 -0.54
C ILE A 82 -9.70 -2.24 -0.36
N PHE A 83 -9.51 -2.94 0.75
CA PHE A 83 -8.26 -3.65 1.04
C PHE A 83 -7.99 -4.76 0.02
N ASN A 84 -9.00 -5.57 -0.31
CA ASN A 84 -8.87 -6.65 -1.29
C ASN A 84 -8.60 -6.11 -2.70
N LEU A 85 -9.25 -5.02 -3.10
CA LEU A 85 -8.97 -4.34 -4.35
C LEU A 85 -7.51 -3.87 -4.44
N ILE A 86 -7.01 -3.20 -3.38
CA ILE A 86 -5.63 -2.72 -3.32
C ILE A 86 -4.62 -3.88 -3.28
N LYS A 87 -4.97 -4.98 -2.62
CA LYS A 87 -4.16 -6.20 -2.56
C LYS A 87 -3.99 -6.83 -3.94
N GLN A 88 -5.05 -6.85 -4.76
CA GLN A 88 -4.98 -7.35 -6.13
C GLN A 88 -4.24 -6.38 -7.05
N THR A 89 -4.54 -5.09 -6.93
CA THR A 89 -3.97 -4.06 -7.79
C THR A 89 -3.84 -2.73 -7.04
N PRO A 90 -2.63 -2.14 -6.94
CA PRO A 90 -2.47 -0.82 -6.33
C PRO A 90 -3.41 0.19 -6.98
N SER A 91 -4.19 0.96 -6.24
CA SER A 91 -5.28 1.75 -6.85
C SER A 91 -5.26 3.18 -6.36
N ASN A 92 -5.63 4.13 -7.22
CA ASN A 92 -5.91 5.51 -6.84
C ASN A 92 -7.35 5.65 -6.33
N ILE A 93 -7.68 6.82 -5.76
CA ILE A 93 -9.01 7.05 -5.19
C ILE A 93 -10.15 6.90 -6.19
N ASN A 94 -9.98 7.33 -7.45
CA ASN A 94 -11.03 7.25 -8.46
C ASN A 94 -11.27 5.80 -8.87
N GLU A 95 -10.21 5.01 -9.01
CA GLU A 95 -10.29 3.57 -9.28
C GLU A 95 -11.06 2.86 -8.16
N ILE A 96 -10.78 3.20 -6.91
CA ILE A 96 -11.47 2.65 -5.73
C ILE A 96 -12.95 3.06 -5.70
N MET A 97 -13.25 4.34 -5.89
CA MET A 97 -14.62 4.86 -5.91
C MET A 97 -15.46 4.18 -6.99
N ASN A 98 -14.91 4.03 -8.19
CA ASN A 98 -15.62 3.42 -9.32
C ASN A 98 -15.83 1.92 -9.13
N ALA A 99 -14.88 1.22 -8.51
CA ALA A 99 -14.98 -0.22 -8.31
C ALA A 99 -15.97 -0.62 -7.21
N ILE A 100 -16.14 0.23 -6.19
CA ILE A 100 -16.91 -0.09 -4.97
C ILE A 100 -18.21 0.75 -4.89
N ASP A 101 -18.40 1.69 -5.81
CA ASP A 101 -19.57 2.60 -5.87
C ASP A 101 -19.76 3.41 -4.57
N ILE A 102 -18.70 4.12 -4.16
CA ILE A 102 -18.69 4.94 -2.94
C ILE A 102 -18.25 6.38 -3.20
N GLY A 103 -18.79 7.31 -2.40
CA GLY A 103 -18.42 8.72 -2.47
C GLY A 103 -16.99 8.99 -1.99
N SER A 104 -16.36 10.04 -2.54
CA SER A 104 -14.96 10.42 -2.25
C SER A 104 -14.66 10.57 -0.76
N ASN A 105 -15.53 11.25 0.00
CA ASN A 105 -15.34 11.43 1.44
C ASN A 105 -15.36 10.09 2.21
N GLN A 106 -16.24 9.16 1.81
CA GLN A 106 -16.29 7.83 2.41
C GLN A 106 -15.03 7.03 2.06
N ALA A 107 -14.62 7.03 0.79
CA ALA A 107 -13.39 6.37 0.34
C ALA A 107 -12.17 6.89 1.11
N LEU A 108 -12.01 8.22 1.24
CA LEU A 108 -10.92 8.84 1.99
C LEU A 108 -10.93 8.46 3.47
N TRP A 109 -12.11 8.40 4.10
CA TRP A 109 -12.22 7.99 5.49
C TRP A 109 -11.81 6.53 5.69
N HIS A 110 -12.29 5.63 4.83
CA HIS A 110 -11.93 4.21 4.85
C HIS A 110 -10.43 4.00 4.60
N LEU A 111 -9.85 4.68 3.61
CA LEU A 111 -8.43 4.64 3.31
C LEU A 111 -7.58 5.18 4.46
N SER A 112 -8.00 6.28 5.08
CA SER A 112 -7.35 6.83 6.27
C SER A 112 -7.31 5.80 7.41
N CYS A 113 -8.42 5.07 7.63
CA CYS A 113 -8.45 3.98 8.60
C CYS A 113 -7.45 2.88 8.23
N LEU A 114 -7.48 2.37 6.99
CA LEU A 114 -6.58 1.31 6.53
C LEU A 114 -5.09 1.71 6.65
N GLU A 115 -4.74 2.95 6.31
CA GLU A 115 -3.37 3.49 6.44
C GLU A 115 -2.94 3.64 7.90
N LYS A 116 -3.85 4.11 8.77
CA LYS A 116 -3.57 4.28 10.19
C LYS A 116 -3.13 2.96 10.80
N PHE A 117 -3.78 1.86 10.42
CA PHE A 117 -3.51 0.50 10.92
C PHE A 117 -2.51 -0.31 10.08
N GLN A 118 -1.87 0.31 9.08
CA GLN A 118 -0.87 -0.30 8.18
C GLN A 118 -1.39 -1.55 7.44
N PHE A 119 -2.63 -1.50 6.97
CA PHE A 119 -3.11 -2.44 5.95
C PHE A 119 -2.75 -1.97 4.54
N VAL A 120 -2.76 -0.65 4.33
CA VAL A 120 -2.36 -0.03 3.09
C VAL A 120 -1.39 1.11 3.36
N ARG A 121 -0.60 1.47 2.35
CA ARG A 121 0.27 2.64 2.34
C ARG A 121 0.02 3.41 1.06
N SER A 122 0.30 4.71 1.05
CA SER A 122 0.16 5.51 -0.16
C SER A 122 1.46 6.18 -0.57
N ARG A 123 1.57 6.40 -1.88
CA ARG A 123 2.65 7.16 -2.52
C ARG A 123 2.07 8.07 -3.59
N LYS A 124 2.67 9.24 -3.74
CA LYS A 124 2.26 10.22 -4.76
C LYS A 124 3.08 10.00 -6.04
N PHE A 125 2.40 9.85 -7.16
CA PHE A 125 2.97 9.81 -8.50
C PHE A 125 2.31 10.88 -9.36
N ASP A 126 3.08 11.79 -9.92
CA ASP A 126 2.58 12.99 -10.59
C ASP A 126 1.52 13.71 -9.70
N ASN A 127 0.25 13.77 -10.15
CA ASN A 127 -0.86 14.38 -9.42
C ASN A 127 -1.79 13.37 -8.75
N GLN A 128 -1.41 12.09 -8.70
CA GLN A 128 -2.24 11.02 -8.17
C GLN A 128 -1.64 10.44 -6.89
N ARG A 129 -2.50 10.19 -5.92
CA ARG A 129 -2.18 9.39 -4.74
C ARG A 129 -2.61 7.95 -5.02
N VAL A 130 -1.66 7.03 -5.02
CA VAL A 130 -1.88 5.61 -5.27
C VAL A 130 -1.66 4.86 -3.96
N PHE A 131 -2.56 3.92 -3.68
CA PHE A 131 -2.53 3.08 -2.49
C PHE A 131 -2.03 1.68 -2.86
N PHE A 132 -1.12 1.17 -2.03
CA PHE A 132 -0.45 -0.12 -2.15
C PHE A 132 -0.73 -0.93 -0.88
N ASN A 133 -0.71 -2.26 -1.00
CA ASN A 133 -0.68 -3.11 0.18
C ASN A 133 0.58 -2.78 1.01
N SER A 134 0.42 -2.65 2.32
CA SER A 134 1.54 -2.35 3.24
C SER A 134 2.61 -3.43 3.25
N ASP A 135 2.26 -4.67 2.90
CA ASP A 135 3.19 -5.80 2.88
C ASP A 135 4.10 -5.82 1.64
N LEU A 136 3.74 -5.10 0.57
CA LEU A 136 4.55 -5.02 -0.66
C LEU A 136 5.81 -4.18 -0.43
N ASN A 137 6.93 -4.58 -1.03
CA ASN A 137 8.18 -3.83 -0.96
C ASN A 137 8.02 -2.43 -1.60
N PRO A 138 8.19 -1.33 -0.82
CA PRO A 138 8.04 0.05 -1.32
C PRO A 138 8.99 0.46 -2.43
N GLU A 139 10.12 -0.24 -2.59
CA GLU A 139 11.09 0.01 -3.66
C GLU A 139 10.49 -0.23 -5.05
N PHE A 140 9.46 -1.07 -5.15
CA PHE A 140 8.83 -1.44 -6.41
C PHE A 140 7.57 -0.64 -6.76
N ASP A 141 7.13 0.29 -5.92
CA ASP A 141 5.89 1.05 -6.18
C ASP A 141 5.86 1.73 -7.54
N GLU A 142 7.01 2.29 -7.92
CA GLU A 142 7.15 3.02 -9.18
C GLU A 142 7.04 2.06 -10.37
N LEU A 143 7.61 0.85 -10.25
CA LEU A 143 7.45 -0.22 -11.23
C LEU A 143 5.99 -0.65 -11.34
N TYR A 144 5.34 -0.97 -10.22
CA TYR A 144 3.91 -1.34 -10.18
C TYR A 144 3.03 -0.26 -10.82
N PHE A 145 3.29 1.01 -10.50
CA PHE A 145 2.52 2.13 -11.01
C PHE A 145 2.67 2.29 -12.53
N TYR A 146 3.89 2.33 -13.05
CA TYR A 146 4.12 2.58 -14.48
C TYR A 146 3.82 1.36 -15.36
N LEU A 147 4.15 0.14 -14.91
CA LEU A 147 3.90 -1.08 -15.70
C LEU A 147 2.40 -1.37 -15.87
N ARG A 148 1.53 -0.86 -15.00
CA ARG A 148 0.08 -0.92 -15.19
C ARG A 148 -0.38 -0.07 -16.37
N GLN A 149 0.28 1.05 -16.65
CA GLN A 149 -0.23 2.04 -17.61
C GLN A 149 -0.23 1.48 -19.03
N ASN A 150 -1.38 1.57 -19.70
CA ASN A 150 -1.56 1.06 -21.06
C ASN A 150 -0.50 1.59 -22.02
N PHE A 151 -0.13 2.86 -21.89
CA PHE A 151 0.88 3.47 -22.74
C PHE A 151 2.28 2.85 -22.57
N ILE A 152 2.68 2.54 -21.33
CA ILE A 152 3.94 1.86 -21.05
C ILE A 152 3.90 0.44 -21.61
N LYS A 153 2.78 -0.28 -21.43
CA LYS A 153 2.56 -1.62 -22.00
C LYS A 153 2.66 -1.61 -23.52
N GLU A 154 2.06 -0.62 -24.19
CA GLU A 154 2.16 -0.44 -25.65
C GLU A 154 3.62 -0.27 -26.11
N ILE A 155 4.41 0.56 -25.41
CA ILE A 155 5.83 0.74 -25.75
C ILE A 155 6.62 -0.56 -25.54
N ILE A 156 6.43 -1.23 -24.40
CA ILE A 156 7.16 -2.45 -24.07
C ILE A 156 6.82 -3.56 -25.08
N ASN A 157 5.53 -3.77 -25.38
CA ASN A 157 5.08 -4.78 -26.35
C ASN A 157 5.66 -4.51 -27.73
N PHE A 158 5.64 -3.24 -28.18
CA PHE A 158 6.26 -2.87 -29.44
C PHE A 158 7.77 -3.19 -29.48
N MET A 159 8.50 -2.93 -28.39
CA MET A 159 9.92 -3.25 -28.31
C MET A 159 10.19 -4.77 -28.26
N LEU A 160 9.31 -5.54 -27.61
CA LEU A 160 9.39 -7.01 -27.52
C LEU A 160 9.17 -7.69 -28.87
N GLU A 161 8.23 -7.20 -29.68
CA GLU A 161 7.88 -7.81 -30.98
C GLU A 161 9.02 -7.71 -31.99
N GLU A 162 9.73 -6.59 -32.00
CA GLU A 162 10.67 -6.24 -33.07
C GLU A 162 12.15 -6.48 -32.72
N LYS A 163 12.46 -6.66 -31.42
CA LYS A 163 13.77 -7.04 -30.89
C LYS A 163 14.97 -6.27 -31.49
N LYS A 164 14.83 -4.96 -31.64
CA LYS A 164 15.87 -4.09 -32.20
C LYS A 164 15.98 -2.74 -31.48
N ASP A 165 17.03 -2.02 -31.83
CA ASP A 165 17.30 -0.66 -31.37
C ASP A 165 16.46 0.36 -32.16
N PHE A 166 15.74 1.24 -31.46
CA PHE A 166 14.79 2.19 -32.04
C PHE A 166 15.15 3.65 -31.80
N LYS A 167 14.85 4.51 -32.77
CA LYS A 167 14.79 5.96 -32.56
C LYS A 167 13.45 6.35 -31.93
N ILE A 168 13.45 7.44 -31.15
CA ILE A 168 12.21 8.03 -30.61
C ILE A 168 11.18 8.31 -31.71
N THR A 169 11.64 8.79 -32.87
CA THR A 169 10.76 9.08 -34.03
C THR A 169 10.12 7.81 -34.60
N GLU A 170 10.81 6.68 -34.59
CA GLU A 170 10.27 5.40 -35.07
C GLU A 170 9.18 4.89 -34.14
N ILE A 171 9.43 4.95 -32.82
CA ILE A 171 8.45 4.59 -31.79
C ILE A 171 7.23 5.51 -31.88
N ALA A 172 7.44 6.84 -32.00
CA ALA A 172 6.36 7.82 -32.10
C ALA A 172 5.48 7.60 -33.34
N ASN A 173 6.10 7.36 -34.49
CA ASN A 173 5.38 7.10 -35.74
C ASN A 173 4.59 5.79 -35.68
N ARG A 174 5.20 4.71 -35.14
CA ARG A 174 4.54 3.41 -35.04
C ARG A 174 3.34 3.43 -34.11
N LEU A 175 3.50 4.02 -32.91
CA LEU A 175 2.44 4.09 -31.92
C LEU A 175 1.42 5.21 -32.22
N LYS A 176 1.67 6.03 -33.24
CA LYS A 176 0.88 7.23 -33.60
C LYS A 176 0.72 8.17 -32.40
N LYS A 177 1.80 8.41 -31.65
CA LYS A 177 1.81 9.24 -30.44
C LYS A 177 2.75 10.43 -30.60
N ASN A 178 2.50 11.48 -29.83
CA ASN A 178 3.35 12.67 -29.82
C ASN A 178 4.78 12.34 -29.36
N TYR A 179 5.78 12.89 -30.05
CA TYR A 179 7.20 12.73 -29.75
C TYR A 179 7.55 13.05 -28.29
N ASN A 180 7.00 14.13 -27.74
CA ASN A 180 7.26 14.54 -26.35
C ASN A 180 6.67 13.55 -25.34
N THR A 181 5.51 12.97 -25.64
CA THR A 181 4.91 11.91 -24.82
C THR A 181 5.81 10.68 -24.81
N ILE A 182 6.23 10.18 -25.97
CA ILE A 182 7.17 9.05 -26.04
C ILE A 182 8.47 9.37 -25.29
N LYS A 183 9.04 10.55 -25.49
CA LYS A 183 10.25 10.99 -24.79
C LYS A 183 10.08 10.99 -23.27
N LYS A 184 8.93 11.43 -22.74
CA LYS A 184 8.61 11.37 -21.30
C LYS A 184 8.65 9.92 -20.80
N TYR A 185 7.93 9.02 -21.47
CA TYR A 185 7.82 7.63 -21.03
C TYR A 185 9.10 6.81 -21.23
N LEU A 186 9.90 7.09 -22.26
CA LEU A 186 11.22 6.47 -22.40
C LEU A 186 12.16 6.89 -21.27
N LYS A 187 12.12 8.14 -20.80
CA LYS A 187 12.89 8.55 -19.62
C LYS A 187 12.49 7.79 -18.36
N ILE A 188 11.18 7.56 -18.17
CA ILE A 188 10.66 6.76 -17.06
C ILE A 188 11.13 5.30 -17.17
N LEU A 189 10.99 4.67 -18.33
CA LEU A 189 11.47 3.31 -18.55
C LEU A 189 12.99 3.20 -18.34
N GLN A 190 13.75 4.23 -18.70
CA GLN A 190 15.19 4.30 -18.48
C GLN A 190 15.53 4.44 -16.99
N SER A 191 14.83 5.28 -16.22
CA SER A 191 15.05 5.40 -14.77
C SER A 191 14.72 4.10 -14.03
N LEU A 192 13.74 3.35 -14.54
CA LEU A 192 13.37 2.02 -14.07
C LEU A 192 14.31 0.90 -14.55
N LYS A 193 15.34 1.23 -15.34
CA LYS A 193 16.31 0.28 -15.95
C LYS A 193 15.66 -0.79 -16.85
N LEU A 194 14.45 -0.53 -17.34
CA LEU A 194 13.70 -1.43 -18.23
C LEU A 194 14.13 -1.30 -19.69
N ILE A 195 14.79 -0.20 -20.05
CA ILE A 195 15.32 0.00 -21.41
C ILE A 195 16.80 0.40 -21.37
N ASN A 196 17.51 -0.01 -22.41
CA ASN A 196 18.90 0.35 -22.69
C ASN A 196 18.95 1.53 -23.65
N VAL A 197 19.93 2.41 -23.48
CA VAL A 197 20.15 3.57 -24.35
C VAL A 197 21.56 3.53 -24.94
N LYS A 198 21.65 3.55 -26.27
CA LYS A 198 22.91 3.60 -27.02
C LYS A 198 23.00 4.88 -27.84
N LYS A 199 24.20 5.43 -28.00
CA LYS A 199 24.44 6.58 -28.88
C LYS A 199 25.13 6.10 -30.15
N GLN A 200 24.46 6.24 -31.30
CA GLN A 200 25.00 5.89 -32.62
C GLN A 200 24.89 7.10 -33.55
N ASN A 201 26.01 7.54 -34.14
CA ASN A 201 26.05 8.67 -35.10
C ASN A 201 25.28 9.91 -34.61
N LYS A 202 25.55 10.34 -33.36
CA LYS A 202 24.88 11.46 -32.65
C LYS A 202 23.38 11.27 -32.36
N LYS A 203 22.79 10.12 -32.69
CA LYS A 203 21.39 9.77 -32.39
C LYS A 203 21.31 8.82 -31.19
N LEU A 204 20.25 8.95 -30.40
CA LEU A 204 19.94 8.02 -29.31
C LEU A 204 19.05 6.89 -29.82
N LEU A 205 19.43 5.67 -29.47
CA LEU A 205 18.71 4.44 -29.76
C LEU A 205 18.29 3.77 -28.46
N PHE A 206 17.10 3.20 -28.47
CA PHE A 206 16.45 2.59 -27.32
C PHE A 206 16.10 1.14 -27.64
N SER A 207 16.43 0.23 -26.73
CA SER A 207 16.02 -1.17 -26.77
C SER A 207 15.52 -1.62 -25.41
N LEU A 208 14.68 -2.64 -25.38
CA LEU A 208 14.25 -3.24 -24.12
C LEU A 208 15.41 -3.96 -23.44
N ASN A 209 15.52 -3.84 -22.13
CA ASN A 209 16.33 -4.73 -21.32
C ASN A 209 15.47 -5.96 -20.98
N GLU A 210 15.49 -6.97 -21.85
CA GLU A 210 14.66 -8.18 -21.72
C GLU A 210 14.90 -8.88 -20.38
N ASP A 211 16.16 -9.10 -20.00
CA ASP A 211 16.52 -9.76 -18.74
C ASP A 211 15.88 -9.05 -17.54
N LYS A 212 16.05 -7.72 -17.47
CA LYS A 212 15.47 -6.94 -16.37
C LYS A 212 13.95 -6.91 -16.40
N PHE A 213 13.36 -6.86 -17.59
CA PHE A 213 11.91 -6.86 -17.74
C PHE A 213 11.29 -8.17 -17.29
N PHE A 214 11.85 -9.33 -17.69
CA PHE A 214 11.37 -10.64 -17.27
C PHE A 214 11.61 -10.89 -15.78
N GLU A 215 12.75 -10.45 -15.24
CA GLU A 215 13.01 -10.46 -13.80
C GLU A 215 11.88 -9.74 -13.05
N VAL A 216 11.64 -8.46 -13.38
CA VAL A 216 10.60 -7.65 -12.72
C VAL A 216 9.21 -8.27 -12.92
N ARG A 217 8.90 -8.79 -14.11
CA ARG A 217 7.59 -9.38 -14.40
C ARG A 217 7.33 -10.64 -13.58
N ASN A 218 8.32 -11.50 -13.39
CA ASN A 218 8.17 -12.70 -12.57
C ASN A 218 7.92 -12.32 -11.12
N PHE A 219 8.70 -11.38 -10.57
CA PHE A 219 8.49 -10.88 -9.21
C PHE A 219 7.09 -10.29 -9.00
N ILE A 220 6.61 -9.46 -9.92
CA ILE A 220 5.27 -8.85 -9.84
C ILE A 220 4.14 -9.89 -9.89
N ASN A 221 4.37 -11.05 -10.53
CA ASN A 221 3.36 -12.11 -10.61
C ASN A 221 3.44 -13.11 -9.43
N GLU A 222 4.54 -13.12 -8.68
CA GLU A 222 4.79 -14.02 -7.54
C GLU A 222 4.37 -13.42 -6.19
N GLU A 223 4.28 -12.09 -6.06
CA GLU A 223 3.79 -11.35 -4.87
C GLU A 223 2.25 -11.16 -4.83
#